data_AF-A0A101X496-F1
#
_entry.id   AF-A0A101X496-F1
#
_cell.length_a   1.000
_cell.length_b   1.000
_cell.length_c   1.000
_cell.angle_alpha   90.00
_cell.angle_beta   90.00
_cell.angle_gamma   90.00
#
_symmetry.space_group_name_H-M   'P 1'
#
loop_
_entity.id
_entity.type
_entity.pdbx_description
1 polymer ?
#
loop_
_entity_poly.entity_id
_entity_poly.type
_entity_poly.pdbx_seq_one_letter_code
_entity_poly.pdbx_strand_id
1 'polypeptide(L)'
;MLFKMGRKDWAVIWLITAASTIAFGLYYGDFLGLKIWGQAQEAGYMVGVASALVFGYLLMAFAFFLKALQSILSGDVPLALALHVPVLITYLAVGAYLLRYIDVEVYLRGRLLAEQAAYALHALADPYIAAARPIWLAAGLTALASKYGASHLREIGGEVVLSVIEAFIAATANILSFAGLAIIYIAHGIFTSAALSLLALPGGVALYFLAQLLIAGFEGFLTAIQSLRLIYYETLSKFYRGSGRLFEPFRLGESADMRRESAS
;
A
#
# COMPACT_ATOMS: atom_id res chain seq x y z
N MET A 1 -11.40 25.63 9.30
CA MET A 1 -12.55 25.24 10.14
C MET A 1 -12.20 24.13 11.15
N LEU A 2 -11.55 23.02 10.73
CA LEU A 2 -11.13 21.93 11.62
C LEU A 2 -10.07 22.28 12.67
N PHE A 3 -9.14 23.20 12.36
CA PHE A 3 -8.12 23.68 13.30
C PHE A 3 -8.69 24.38 14.55
N LYS A 4 -9.91 24.93 14.45
CA LYS A 4 -10.61 25.58 15.57
C LYS A 4 -11.39 24.60 16.46
N MET A 5 -11.58 23.34 16.06
CA MET A 5 -12.38 22.34 16.79
C MET A 5 -11.53 21.33 17.60
N GLY A 6 -10.26 21.63 17.90
CA GLY A 6 -9.39 20.73 18.67
C GLY A 6 -8.96 19.43 17.96
N ARG A 7 -9.47 19.16 16.76
CA ARG A 7 -9.14 17.99 15.92
C ARG A 7 -8.02 18.30 14.93
N LYS A 8 -6.86 18.70 15.45
CA LYS A 8 -5.69 19.09 14.63
C LYS A 8 -5.23 17.96 13.71
N ASP A 9 -5.28 16.71 14.19
CA ASP A 9 -4.79 15.55 13.46
C ASP A 9 -5.57 15.32 12.16
N TRP A 10 -6.89 15.43 12.21
CA TRP A 10 -7.75 15.33 11.03
C TRP A 10 -7.46 16.43 10.02
N ALA A 11 -7.21 17.66 10.46
CA ALA A 11 -6.89 18.77 9.55
C ALA A 11 -5.57 18.53 8.81
N VAL A 12 -4.56 17.98 9.49
CA VAL A 12 -3.27 17.64 8.89
C VAL A 12 -3.41 16.52 7.86
N ILE A 13 -4.18 15.47 8.18
CA ILE A 13 -4.44 14.36 7.24
C ILE A 13 -5.06 14.90 5.94
N TRP A 14 -6.13 15.69 6.03
CA TRP A 14 -6.79 16.24 4.85
C TRP A 14 -5.88 17.17 4.04
N LEU A 15 -4.99 17.92 4.70
CA LEU A 15 -4.05 18.82 4.02
C LEU A 15 -2.99 18.04 3.23
N ILE A 16 -2.43 16.98 3.81
CA ILE A 16 -1.44 16.12 3.14
C ILE A 16 -2.12 15.37 1.98
N THR A 17 -3.33 14.86 2.18
CA THR A 17 -4.10 14.21 1.12
C THR A 17 -4.36 15.16 -0.04
N ALA A 18 -4.81 16.40 0.23
CA ALA A 18 -5.04 17.39 -0.82
C ALA A 18 -3.75 17.75 -1.58
N ALA A 19 -2.63 17.93 -0.87
CA ALA A 19 -1.34 18.19 -1.50
C ALA A 19 -0.89 17.03 -2.40
N SER A 20 -1.10 15.78 -1.96
CA SER A 20 -0.83 14.57 -2.74
C SER A 20 -1.71 14.52 -4.00
N THR A 21 -3.03 14.75 -3.87
CA THR A 21 -3.95 14.77 -5.01
C THR A 21 -3.57 15.81 -6.05
N ILE A 22 -3.15 17.01 -5.63
CA ILE A 22 -2.67 18.06 -6.55
C ILE A 22 -1.40 17.61 -7.29
N ALA A 23 -0.44 17.02 -6.56
CA ALA A 23 0.79 16.51 -7.16
C ALA A 23 0.52 15.39 -8.19
N PHE A 24 -0.38 14.46 -7.87
CA PHE A 24 -0.78 13.39 -8.80
C PHE A 24 -1.60 13.91 -9.99
N GLY A 25 -2.52 14.86 -9.79
CA GLY A 25 -3.25 15.50 -10.87
C GLY A 25 -2.31 16.20 -11.85
N LEU A 26 -1.30 16.90 -11.33
CA LEU A 26 -0.24 17.52 -12.13
C LEU A 26 0.59 16.46 -12.90
N TYR A 27 0.93 15.35 -12.26
CA TYR A 27 1.66 14.24 -12.88
C TYR A 27 0.89 13.55 -14.02
N TYR A 28 -0.43 13.45 -13.91
CA TYR A 28 -1.29 12.96 -14.98
C TYR A 28 -1.64 14.05 -16.02
N GLY A 29 -1.39 15.32 -15.70
CA GLY A 29 -1.69 16.44 -16.57
C GLY A 29 -3.18 16.74 -16.70
N ASP A 30 -3.98 16.33 -15.71
CA ASP A 30 -5.44 16.47 -15.71
C ASP A 30 -5.89 17.35 -14.52
N PHE A 31 -6.76 18.30 -14.80
CA PHE A 31 -7.39 19.16 -13.80
C PHE A 31 -8.88 19.25 -14.07
N LEU A 32 -9.67 18.63 -13.20
CA LEU A 32 -11.14 18.58 -13.31
C LEU A 32 -11.62 18.01 -14.67
N GLY A 33 -10.86 17.11 -15.28
CA GLY A 33 -11.17 16.55 -16.61
C GLY A 33 -10.61 17.36 -17.78
N LEU A 34 -10.05 18.53 -17.50
CA LEU A 34 -9.38 19.35 -18.50
C LEU A 34 -7.90 18.97 -18.53
N LYS A 35 -7.43 18.47 -19.68
CA LYS A 35 -6.01 18.19 -19.89
C LYS A 35 -5.22 19.48 -19.98
N ILE A 36 -4.28 19.68 -19.06
CA ILE A 36 -3.35 20.82 -19.03
C ILE A 36 -2.16 20.57 -19.96
N TRP A 37 -1.65 19.33 -20.00
CA TRP A 37 -0.56 18.94 -20.90
C TRP A 37 -0.58 17.43 -21.20
N GLY A 38 0.07 17.03 -22.29
CA GLY A 38 0.10 15.63 -22.77
C GLY A 38 -0.94 15.36 -23.87
N GLN A 39 -0.70 14.33 -24.68
CA GLN A 39 -1.57 13.97 -25.80
C GLN A 39 -3.01 13.68 -25.32
N ALA A 40 -3.99 14.08 -26.12
CA ALA A 40 -5.41 13.79 -25.90
C ALA A 40 -5.71 12.29 -25.89
N GLN A 41 -4.75 11.46 -26.30
CA GLN A 41 -4.85 10.01 -26.23
C GLN A 41 -5.06 9.57 -24.78
N GLU A 42 -6.20 8.92 -24.57
CA GLU A 42 -6.52 8.20 -23.34
C GLU A 42 -5.29 7.38 -22.96
N ALA A 43 -4.67 7.68 -21.82
CA ALA A 43 -3.86 6.67 -21.16
C ALA A 43 -4.84 5.55 -20.88
N GLY A 44 -4.89 4.56 -21.77
CA GLY A 44 -5.93 3.54 -21.79
C GLY A 44 -6.07 2.99 -20.38
N TYR A 45 -7.31 2.76 -19.94
CA TYR A 45 -7.66 2.36 -18.57
C TYR A 45 -6.67 1.34 -17.94
N MET A 46 -6.09 0.48 -18.79
CA MET A 46 -5.00 -0.44 -18.48
C MET A 46 -3.74 0.18 -17.84
N VAL A 47 -3.32 1.40 -18.19
CA VAL A 47 -2.17 2.10 -17.58
C VAL A 47 -2.46 2.45 -16.12
N GLY A 48 -3.67 2.92 -15.83
CA GLY A 48 -4.11 3.19 -14.45
C GLY A 48 -4.20 1.92 -13.62
N VAL A 49 -4.74 0.85 -14.21
CA VAL A 49 -4.77 -0.49 -13.60
C VAL A 49 -3.36 -0.99 -13.30
N ALA A 50 -2.47 -0.95 -14.28
CA ALA A 50 -1.07 -1.35 -14.16
C ALA A 50 -0.35 -0.58 -13.05
N SER A 51 -0.54 0.73 -13.00
CA SER A 51 0.06 1.61 -11.98
C SER A 51 -0.45 1.28 -10.57
N ALA A 52 -1.74 1.01 -10.42
CA ALA A 52 -2.34 0.62 -9.14
C ALA A 52 -1.82 -0.74 -8.65
N LEU A 53 -1.67 -1.71 -9.54
CA LEU A 53 -1.13 -3.03 -9.22
C LEU A 53 0.35 -2.96 -8.79
N VAL A 54 1.17 -2.17 -9.49
CA VAL A 54 2.58 -1.96 -9.10
C VAL A 54 2.68 -1.22 -7.76
N PHE A 55 1.86 -0.20 -7.54
CA PHE A 55 1.82 0.50 -6.26
C PHE A 55 1.52 -0.46 -5.10
N GLY A 56 0.58 -1.39 -5.29
CA GLY A 56 0.28 -2.39 -4.27
C GLY A 56 1.37 -3.41 -4.03
N TYR A 57 1.99 -3.87 -5.10
CA TYR A 57 3.18 -4.71 -5.00
C TYR A 57 4.30 -4.02 -4.19
N LEU A 58 4.55 -2.73 -4.42
CA LEU A 58 5.53 -1.97 -3.64
C LEU A 58 5.11 -1.76 -2.18
N LEU A 59 3.83 -1.48 -1.91
CA LEU A 59 3.32 -1.30 -0.55
C LEU A 59 3.49 -2.58 0.29
N MET A 60 3.16 -3.72 -0.30
CA MET A 60 3.28 -5.01 0.37
C MET A 60 4.76 -5.45 0.48
N ALA A 61 5.59 -5.18 -0.53
CA ALA A 61 7.03 -5.36 -0.42
C ALA A 61 7.60 -4.57 0.77
N PHE A 62 7.13 -3.33 0.97
CA PHE A 62 7.51 -2.51 2.11
C PHE A 62 7.04 -3.12 3.44
N ALA A 63 5.85 -3.71 3.51
CA ALA A 63 5.36 -4.40 4.70
C ALA A 63 6.25 -5.61 5.09
N PHE A 64 6.62 -6.46 4.11
CA PHE A 64 7.54 -7.57 4.35
C PHE A 64 8.95 -7.10 4.69
N PHE A 65 9.40 -5.98 4.11
CA PHE A 65 10.67 -5.36 4.47
C PHE A 65 10.67 -4.90 5.92
N LEU A 66 9.60 -4.23 6.38
CA LEU A 66 9.46 -3.85 7.79
C LEU A 66 9.43 -5.08 8.71
N LYS A 67 8.77 -6.17 8.30
CA LYS A 67 8.76 -7.44 9.04
C LYS A 67 10.18 -8.00 9.22
N ALA A 68 10.98 -8.01 8.14
CA ALA A 68 12.38 -8.44 8.20
C ALA A 68 13.23 -7.51 9.06
N LEU A 69 13.08 -6.19 8.92
CA LEU A 69 13.80 -5.18 9.70
C LEU A 69 13.49 -5.29 11.19
N GLN A 70 12.22 -5.50 11.54
CA GLN A 70 11.78 -5.66 12.92
C GLN A 70 12.42 -6.89 13.59
N SER A 71 12.59 -7.99 12.87
CA SER A 71 13.26 -9.18 13.40
C SER A 71 14.76 -8.97 13.60
N ILE A 72 15.40 -8.11 12.80
CA ILE A 72 16.79 -7.70 13.03
C ILE A 72 16.87 -6.81 14.29
N LEU A 73 15.93 -5.87 14.42
CA LEU A 73 15.86 -4.96 15.57
C LEU A 73 15.51 -5.66 16.89
N SER A 74 14.81 -6.80 16.86
CA SER A 74 14.51 -7.59 18.06
C SER A 74 15.71 -8.41 18.58
N GLY A 75 16.82 -8.45 17.85
CA GLY A 75 18.02 -9.20 18.22
C GLY A 75 18.09 -10.62 17.62
N ASP A 76 17.05 -11.07 16.92
CA ASP A 76 16.96 -12.42 16.33
C ASP A 76 17.50 -12.45 14.89
N VAL A 77 18.71 -11.93 14.69
CA VAL A 77 19.37 -11.82 13.37
C VAL A 77 19.42 -13.15 12.59
N PRO A 78 19.69 -14.32 13.21
CA PRO A 78 19.70 -15.58 12.50
C PRO A 78 18.32 -15.93 11.92
N LEU A 79 17.24 -15.69 12.66
CA LEU A 79 15.87 -15.94 12.23
C LEU A 79 15.48 -14.98 11.09
N ALA A 80 15.86 -13.70 11.20
CA ALA A 80 15.62 -12.71 10.15
C ALA A 80 16.25 -13.12 8.81
N LEU A 81 17.53 -13.51 8.83
CA LEU A 81 18.28 -13.88 7.63
C LEU A 81 17.86 -15.23 7.06
N ALA A 82 17.47 -16.19 7.90
CA ALA A 82 17.11 -17.53 7.47
C ALA A 82 15.66 -17.66 7.01
N LEU A 83 14.75 -16.83 7.54
CA LEU A 83 13.32 -16.95 7.27
C LEU A 83 12.75 -15.69 6.62
N HIS A 84 12.77 -14.55 7.32
CA HIS A 84 12.03 -13.37 6.88
C HIS A 84 12.59 -12.74 5.59
N VAL A 85 13.92 -12.71 5.43
CA VAL A 85 14.57 -12.20 4.20
C VAL A 85 14.27 -13.09 2.98
N PRO A 86 14.46 -14.43 3.05
CA PRO A 86 14.04 -15.31 1.97
C PRO A 86 12.55 -15.26 1.63
N VAL A 87 11.68 -15.08 2.63
CA VAL A 87 10.23 -14.93 2.43
C VAL A 87 9.90 -13.61 1.71
N LEU A 88 10.53 -12.49 2.07
CA LEU A 88 10.42 -11.22 1.35
C LEU A 88 10.83 -11.38 -0.13
N ILE A 89 11.97 -12.03 -0.38
CA ILE A 89 12.46 -12.26 -1.75
C ILE A 89 11.52 -13.20 -2.51
N THR A 90 10.91 -14.18 -1.83
CA THR A 90 9.90 -15.06 -2.40
C THR A 90 8.65 -14.28 -2.82
N TYR A 91 8.13 -13.43 -1.94
CA TYR A 91 7.03 -12.52 -2.25
C TYR A 91 7.35 -11.63 -3.46
N LEU A 92 8.51 -10.98 -3.46
CA LEU A 92 8.93 -10.08 -4.53
C LEU A 92 8.93 -10.78 -5.88
N ALA A 93 9.51 -11.97 -5.96
CA ALA A 93 9.62 -12.67 -7.24
C ALA A 93 8.31 -13.34 -7.69
N VAL A 94 7.47 -13.85 -6.78
CA VAL A 94 6.13 -14.36 -7.16
C VAL A 94 5.25 -13.20 -7.65
N GLY A 95 5.24 -12.07 -6.93
CA GLY A 95 4.51 -10.88 -7.35
C GLY A 95 5.01 -10.33 -8.68
N ALA A 96 6.32 -10.33 -8.91
CA ALA A 96 6.91 -9.89 -10.17
C ALA A 96 6.50 -10.80 -11.34
N TYR A 97 6.50 -12.12 -11.14
CA TYR A 97 6.05 -13.07 -12.16
C TYR A 97 4.57 -12.88 -12.51
N LEU A 98 3.71 -12.67 -11.51
CA LEU A 98 2.28 -12.41 -11.74
C LEU A 98 2.04 -11.08 -12.47
N LEU A 99 2.78 -10.02 -12.12
CA LEU A 99 2.68 -8.73 -12.81
C LEU A 99 3.17 -8.81 -14.26
N ARG A 100 4.25 -9.57 -14.51
CA ARG A 100 4.73 -9.85 -15.87
C ARG A 100 3.69 -10.63 -16.68
N TYR A 101 2.97 -11.58 -16.08
CA TYR A 101 1.91 -12.32 -16.76
C TYR A 101 0.75 -11.42 -17.24
N ILE A 102 0.52 -10.28 -16.58
CA ILE A 102 -0.52 -9.30 -16.94
C ILE A 102 0.03 -8.25 -17.93
N ASP A 103 1.25 -8.43 -18.44
CA ASP A 103 1.94 -7.52 -19.38
C ASP A 103 2.06 -6.08 -18.87
N VAL A 104 2.10 -5.90 -17.54
CA VAL A 104 2.16 -4.59 -16.87
C VAL A 104 3.39 -3.77 -17.33
N GLU A 105 4.50 -4.44 -17.64
CA GLU A 105 5.73 -3.82 -18.14
C GLU A 105 5.53 -3.04 -19.45
N VAL A 106 4.63 -3.50 -20.33
CA VAL A 106 4.35 -2.83 -21.62
C VAL A 106 3.63 -1.51 -21.39
N TYR A 107 2.74 -1.45 -20.40
CA TYR A 107 1.96 -0.26 -20.05
C TYR A 107 2.76 0.77 -19.23
N LEU A 108 3.91 0.38 -18.69
CA LEU A 108 4.79 1.22 -17.87
C LEU A 108 5.97 1.82 -18.64
N ARG A 109 6.24 1.37 -19.88
CA ARG A 109 7.30 1.92 -20.73
C ARG A 109 7.04 3.39 -21.07
N GLY A 110 8.07 4.24 -20.94
CA GLY A 110 8.00 5.66 -21.30
C GLY A 110 7.92 6.64 -20.12
N ARG A 111 8.00 6.20 -18.86
CA ARG A 111 8.16 7.09 -17.69
C ARG A 111 9.36 6.69 -16.83
N LEU A 112 10.20 7.65 -16.43
CA LEU A 112 11.49 7.43 -15.73
C LEU A 112 11.41 6.50 -14.50
N LEU A 113 10.40 6.68 -13.64
CA LEU A 113 10.22 5.84 -12.44
C LEU A 113 9.66 4.44 -12.77
N ALA A 114 8.91 4.34 -13.86
CA ALA A 114 8.24 3.11 -14.27
C ALA A 114 9.20 2.15 -15.00
N GLU A 115 10.19 2.68 -15.72
CA GLU A 115 11.22 1.87 -16.38
C GLU A 115 12.18 1.21 -15.38
N GLN A 116 12.55 1.92 -14.31
CA GLN A 116 13.37 1.34 -13.24
C GLN A 116 12.62 0.22 -12.50
N ALA A 117 11.33 0.43 -12.24
CA ALA A 117 10.47 -0.60 -11.67
C ALA A 117 10.37 -1.83 -12.59
N ALA A 118 10.18 -1.62 -13.90
CA ALA A 118 10.09 -2.71 -14.88
C ALA A 118 11.39 -3.54 -14.96
N TYR A 119 12.57 -2.90 -14.92
CA TYR A 119 13.84 -3.61 -14.90
C TYR A 119 14.02 -4.46 -13.62
N ALA A 120 13.66 -3.89 -12.47
CA ALA A 120 13.69 -4.62 -11.20
C ALA A 120 12.73 -5.82 -11.19
N LEU A 121 11.52 -5.64 -11.72
CA LEU A 121 10.54 -6.70 -11.93
C LEU A 121 11.10 -7.84 -12.79
N HIS A 122 11.75 -7.49 -13.90
CA HIS A 122 12.34 -8.49 -14.81
C HIS A 122 13.48 -9.28 -14.17
N ALA A 123 14.38 -8.60 -13.45
CA ALA A 123 15.48 -9.23 -12.74
C ALA A 123 14.99 -10.16 -11.61
N LEU A 124 13.92 -9.77 -10.91
CA LEU A 124 13.33 -10.59 -9.84
C LEU A 124 12.52 -11.78 -10.38
N ALA A 125 11.99 -11.69 -11.60
CA ALA A 125 11.25 -12.75 -12.26
C ALA A 125 12.13 -13.78 -13.01
N ASP A 126 13.46 -13.61 -12.98
CA ASP A 126 14.39 -14.52 -13.66
C ASP A 126 14.30 -15.96 -13.09
N PRO A 127 14.10 -16.99 -13.94
CA PRO A 127 14.06 -18.40 -13.53
C PRO A 127 15.27 -18.87 -12.70
N TYR A 128 16.46 -18.34 -12.93
CA TYR A 128 17.66 -18.74 -12.18
C TYR A 128 17.62 -18.22 -10.73
N ILE A 129 17.21 -16.96 -10.57
CA ILE A 129 16.95 -16.36 -9.25
C ILE A 129 15.73 -17.05 -8.60
N ALA A 130 14.80 -17.56 -9.40
CA ALA A 130 13.67 -18.33 -8.92
C ALA A 130 14.06 -19.64 -8.23
N ALA A 131 14.99 -20.39 -8.81
CA ALA A 131 15.46 -21.65 -8.26
C ALA A 131 16.33 -21.48 -6.99
N ALA A 132 17.07 -20.37 -6.87
CA ALA A 132 17.96 -20.12 -5.73
C ALA A 132 17.22 -19.83 -4.40
N ARG A 133 15.98 -19.31 -4.47
CA ARG A 133 15.17 -18.91 -3.30
C ARG A 133 14.73 -20.07 -2.41
N PRO A 134 14.08 -21.14 -2.91
CA PRO A 134 13.71 -22.28 -2.07
C PRO A 134 14.95 -22.99 -1.50
N ILE A 135 16.08 -22.96 -2.24
CA ILE A 135 17.36 -23.49 -1.76
C ILE A 135 17.87 -22.67 -0.58
N TRP A 136 17.80 -21.34 -0.66
CA TRP A 136 18.20 -20.47 0.45
C TRP A 136 17.27 -20.59 1.66
N LEU A 137 15.95 -20.72 1.44
CA LEU A 137 14.99 -21.02 2.49
C LEU A 137 15.30 -22.35 3.18
N ALA A 138 15.56 -23.41 2.42
CA ALA A 138 15.93 -24.71 2.95
C ALA A 138 17.27 -24.68 3.69
N ALA A 139 18.27 -23.96 3.17
CA ALA A 139 19.57 -23.78 3.82
C ALA A 139 19.49 -22.93 5.10
N GLY A 140 18.65 -21.89 5.11
CA GLY A 140 18.38 -21.08 6.30
C GLY A 140 17.69 -21.91 7.38
N LEU A 141 16.74 -22.76 6.98
CA LEU A 141 16.03 -23.66 7.90
C LEU A 141 16.97 -24.69 8.54
N THR A 142 17.87 -25.29 7.76
CA THR A 142 18.86 -26.25 8.27
C THR A 142 19.91 -25.57 9.15
N ALA A 143 20.27 -24.32 8.87
CA ALA A 143 21.14 -23.52 9.74
C ALA A 143 20.47 -23.14 11.07
N LEU A 144 19.16 -22.86 11.07
CA LEU A 144 18.41 -22.66 12.32
C LEU A 144 18.25 -23.96 13.10
N ALA A 145 17.98 -25.06 12.40
CA ALA A 145 17.85 -26.39 12.98
C ALA A 145 19.09 -26.81 13.77
N SER A 146 20.27 -26.54 13.21
CA SER A 146 21.55 -26.88 13.84
C SER A 146 21.91 -25.96 15.00
N LYS A 147 21.49 -24.68 14.96
CA LYS A 147 21.82 -23.68 15.99
C LYS A 147 20.90 -23.70 17.22
N TYR A 148 19.59 -23.89 17.02
CA TYR A 148 18.59 -23.80 18.11
C TYR A 148 18.15 -25.18 18.66
N GLY A 149 18.57 -26.28 18.02
CA GLY A 149 18.27 -27.64 18.47
C GLY A 149 16.84 -28.11 18.15
N ALA A 150 16.63 -29.43 18.19
CA ALA A 150 15.42 -30.07 17.69
C ALA A 150 14.12 -29.71 18.44
N SER A 151 14.21 -29.16 19.65
CA SER A 151 13.04 -28.76 20.45
C SER A 151 12.35 -27.50 19.92
N HIS A 152 13.09 -26.55 19.32
CA HIS A 152 12.51 -25.36 18.66
C HIS A 152 12.07 -25.62 17.22
N LEU A 153 12.43 -26.76 16.62
CA LEU A 153 12.09 -27.09 15.23
C LEU A 153 10.58 -27.20 14.97
N ARG A 154 9.81 -27.64 15.96
CA ARG A 154 8.35 -27.79 15.80
C ARG A 154 7.65 -26.43 15.80
N GLU A 155 8.18 -25.46 16.54
CA GLU A 155 7.67 -24.09 16.61
C GLU A 155 8.13 -23.28 15.40
N ILE A 156 9.42 -23.35 15.06
CA ILE A 156 10.00 -22.73 13.84
C ILE A 156 9.35 -23.29 12.58
N GLY A 157 9.12 -24.61 12.50
CA GLY A 157 8.51 -25.25 11.34
C GLY A 157 7.10 -24.75 11.05
N GLY A 158 6.30 -24.50 12.09
CA GLY A 158 4.98 -23.88 11.96
C GLY A 158 5.07 -22.45 11.43
N GLU A 159 5.99 -21.65 11.96
CA GLU A 159 6.20 -20.26 11.52
C GLU A 159 6.68 -20.18 10.06
N VAL A 160 7.50 -21.13 9.62
CA VAL A 160 8.01 -21.18 8.25
C VAL A 160 6.91 -21.49 7.24
N VAL A 161 6.10 -22.52 7.53
CA VAL A 161 4.97 -22.88 6.66
C VAL A 161 3.99 -21.71 6.57
N LEU A 162 3.65 -21.09 7.71
CA LEU A 162 2.77 -19.93 7.74
C LEU A 162 3.36 -18.74 6.97
N SER A 163 4.66 -18.45 7.13
CA SER A 163 5.31 -17.33 6.45
C SER A 163 5.40 -17.52 4.94
N VAL A 164 5.64 -18.75 4.47
CA VAL A 164 5.66 -19.07 3.04
C VAL A 164 4.24 -18.95 2.46
N ILE A 165 3.25 -19.58 3.10
CA ILE A 165 1.83 -19.46 2.68
C ILE A 165 1.41 -18.00 2.67
N GLU A 166 1.80 -17.23 3.69
CA GLU A 166 1.52 -15.81 3.77
C GLU A 166 2.10 -15.03 2.59
N ALA A 167 3.33 -15.32 2.15
CA ALA A 167 3.92 -14.68 0.98
C ALA A 167 3.16 -15.00 -0.31
N PHE A 168 2.73 -16.25 -0.49
CA PHE A 168 1.94 -16.65 -1.67
C PHE A 168 0.53 -16.03 -1.68
N ILE A 169 -0.16 -16.08 -0.54
CA ILE A 169 -1.47 -15.44 -0.38
C ILE A 169 -1.32 -13.93 -0.59
N ALA A 170 -0.32 -13.29 0.02
CA ALA A 170 -0.08 -11.87 -0.15
C ALA A 170 0.21 -11.53 -1.61
N ALA A 171 1.06 -12.28 -2.32
CA ALA A 171 1.34 -12.03 -3.74
C ALA A 171 0.08 -12.12 -4.62
N THR A 172 -0.85 -13.01 -4.30
CA THR A 172 -2.08 -13.24 -5.08
C THR A 172 -3.21 -12.28 -4.67
N ALA A 173 -3.48 -12.16 -3.37
CA ALA A 173 -4.52 -11.30 -2.80
C ALA A 173 -4.23 -9.81 -3.05
N ASN A 174 -2.95 -9.43 -3.16
CA ASN A 174 -2.52 -8.10 -3.55
C ASN A 174 -3.07 -7.70 -4.93
N ILE A 175 -3.22 -8.61 -5.89
CA ILE A 175 -3.80 -8.25 -7.19
C ILE A 175 -5.27 -7.84 -7.03
N LEU A 176 -6.04 -8.61 -6.26
CA LEU A 176 -7.47 -8.35 -6.03
C LEU A 176 -7.69 -7.10 -5.16
N SER A 177 -6.91 -6.92 -4.11
CA SER A 177 -7.06 -5.80 -3.18
C SER A 177 -6.79 -4.45 -3.86
N PHE A 178 -5.81 -4.42 -4.78
CA PHE A 178 -5.40 -3.22 -5.49
C PHE A 178 -6.12 -2.99 -6.82
N ALA A 179 -6.75 -4.03 -7.39
CA ALA A 179 -7.76 -3.85 -8.45
C ALA A 179 -8.90 -2.90 -8.00
N GLY A 180 -9.20 -2.83 -6.70
CA GLY A 180 -10.13 -1.84 -6.17
C GLY A 180 -9.68 -0.37 -6.35
N LEU A 181 -8.38 -0.07 -6.26
CA LEU A 181 -7.86 1.27 -6.56
C LEU A 181 -7.96 1.57 -8.07
N ALA A 182 -7.73 0.55 -8.90
CA ALA A 182 -7.87 0.67 -10.35
C ALA A 182 -9.32 0.97 -10.77
N ILE A 183 -10.30 0.32 -10.14
CA ILE A 183 -11.73 0.58 -10.40
C ILE A 183 -12.08 2.04 -10.09
N ILE A 184 -11.55 2.58 -8.98
CA ILE A 184 -11.81 3.99 -8.61
C ILE A 184 -11.18 4.94 -9.65
N TYR A 185 -9.97 4.65 -10.14
CA TYR A 185 -9.36 5.43 -11.22
C TYR A 185 -10.18 5.39 -12.52
N ILE A 186 -10.68 4.21 -12.91
CA ILE A 186 -11.54 4.06 -14.09
C ILE A 186 -12.84 4.83 -13.91
N ALA A 187 -13.47 4.69 -12.74
CA ALA A 187 -14.70 5.39 -12.38
C ALA A 187 -14.50 6.92 -12.45
N HIS A 188 -13.37 7.42 -11.96
CA HIS A 188 -13.01 8.83 -12.07
C HIS A 188 -12.98 9.34 -13.50
N GLY A 189 -12.31 8.62 -14.41
CA GLY A 189 -12.28 8.99 -15.83
C GLY A 189 -13.67 8.99 -16.48
N ILE A 190 -14.50 7.98 -16.16
CA ILE A 190 -15.86 7.86 -16.70
C ILE A 190 -16.78 8.97 -16.17
N PHE A 191 -16.77 9.22 -14.87
CA PHE A 191 -17.63 10.25 -14.27
C PHE A 191 -17.21 11.66 -14.67
N THR A 192 -15.91 11.90 -14.79
CA THR A 192 -15.39 13.20 -15.21
C THR A 192 -15.70 13.49 -16.69
N SER A 193 -15.58 12.48 -17.57
CA SER A 193 -16.00 12.63 -18.97
C SER A 193 -17.52 12.83 -19.13
N ALA A 194 -18.32 12.15 -18.31
CA ALA A 194 -19.76 12.39 -18.22
C ALA A 194 -20.08 13.81 -17.72
N ALA A 195 -19.34 14.32 -16.74
CA ALA A 195 -19.50 15.68 -16.23
C ALA A 195 -19.14 16.74 -17.29
N LEU A 196 -18.09 16.52 -18.10
CA LEU A 196 -17.75 17.41 -19.21
C LEU A 196 -18.87 17.52 -20.25
N SER A 197 -19.61 16.43 -20.47
CA SER A 197 -20.75 16.41 -21.40
C SER A 197 -21.89 17.34 -20.95
N LEU A 198 -21.97 17.68 -19.65
CA LEU A 198 -22.96 18.63 -19.12
C LEU A 198 -22.69 20.07 -19.56
N LEU A 199 -21.45 20.41 -19.96
CA LEU A 199 -21.10 21.76 -20.44
C LEU A 199 -21.85 22.14 -21.72
N ALA A 200 -22.31 21.17 -22.50
CA ALA A 200 -23.08 21.39 -23.72
C ALA A 200 -24.54 21.81 -23.46
N LEU A 201 -25.03 21.69 -22.21
CA LEU A 201 -26.39 22.05 -21.84
C LEU A 201 -26.51 23.54 -21.48
N PRO A 202 -27.68 24.17 -21.69
CA PRO A 202 -27.94 25.52 -21.18
C PRO A 202 -27.90 25.50 -19.64
N GLY A 203 -27.01 26.31 -19.04
CA GLY A 203 -26.71 26.26 -17.60
C GLY A 203 -25.67 25.21 -17.19
N GLY A 204 -25.03 24.56 -18.17
CA GLY A 204 -24.09 23.45 -18.00
C GLY A 204 -22.90 23.73 -17.09
N VAL A 205 -22.44 24.98 -16.98
CA VAL A 205 -21.32 25.37 -16.10
C VAL A 205 -21.65 25.11 -14.62
N ALA A 206 -22.86 25.50 -14.17
CA ALA A 206 -23.26 25.28 -12.78
C ALA A 206 -23.43 23.77 -12.48
N LEU A 207 -23.99 23.02 -13.42
CA LEU A 207 -24.16 21.57 -13.32
C LEU A 207 -22.81 20.84 -13.35
N TYR A 208 -21.86 21.29 -14.16
CA TYR A 208 -20.49 20.77 -14.21
C TYR A 208 -19.78 20.92 -12.87
N PHE A 209 -19.77 22.11 -12.27
CA PHE A 209 -19.13 22.31 -10.96
C PHE A 209 -19.81 21.48 -9.86
N LEU A 210 -21.14 21.38 -9.90
CA LEU A 210 -21.88 20.54 -8.96
C LEU A 210 -21.52 19.05 -9.12
N ALA A 211 -21.43 18.56 -10.36
CA ALA A 211 -21.03 17.19 -10.65
C ALA A 211 -19.59 16.91 -10.20
N GLN A 212 -18.64 17.80 -10.50
CA GLN A 212 -17.25 17.65 -10.07
C GLN A 212 -17.11 17.64 -8.53
N LEU A 213 -17.88 18.48 -7.83
CA LEU A 213 -17.90 18.47 -6.36
C LEU A 213 -18.45 17.16 -5.80
N LEU A 214 -19.51 16.63 -6.42
CA LEU A 214 -20.12 15.37 -6.03
C LEU A 214 -19.17 14.19 -6.25
N ILE A 215 -18.52 14.14 -7.43
CA ILE A 215 -17.51 13.14 -7.79
C ILE A 215 -16.37 13.18 -6.79
N ALA A 216 -15.78 14.35 -6.55
CA ALA A 216 -14.68 14.51 -5.60
C ALA A 216 -15.06 14.09 -4.16
N GLY A 217 -16.29 14.39 -3.73
CA GLY A 217 -16.80 13.97 -2.42
C GLY A 217 -16.95 12.45 -2.29
N PHE A 218 -17.59 11.80 -3.28
CA PHE A 218 -17.79 10.35 -3.26
C PHE A 218 -16.50 9.57 -3.44
N GLU A 219 -15.66 9.96 -4.39
CA GLU A 219 -14.38 9.30 -4.62
C GLU A 219 -13.42 9.51 -3.46
N GLY A 220 -13.38 10.71 -2.89
CA GLY A 220 -12.61 10.98 -1.67
C GLY A 220 -13.04 10.08 -0.51
N PHE A 221 -14.35 9.86 -0.35
CA PHE A 221 -14.88 8.98 0.68
C PHE A 221 -14.54 7.50 0.44
N LEU A 222 -14.76 7.00 -0.78
CA LEU A 222 -14.49 5.60 -1.15
C LEU A 222 -12.99 5.29 -1.08
N THR A 223 -12.13 6.19 -1.57
CA THR A 223 -10.67 6.05 -1.47
C THR A 223 -10.17 6.11 -0.03
N ALA A 224 -10.77 6.94 0.82
CA ALA A 224 -10.44 6.97 2.24
C ALA A 224 -10.72 5.61 2.91
N ILE A 225 -11.90 5.03 2.69
CA ILE A 225 -12.24 3.69 3.23
C ILE A 225 -11.30 2.63 2.68
N GLN A 226 -11.03 2.65 1.36
CA GLN A 226 -10.17 1.68 0.70
C GLN A 226 -8.72 1.75 1.22
N SER A 227 -8.17 2.96 1.34
CA SER A 227 -6.82 3.17 1.85
C SER A 227 -6.68 2.72 3.31
N LEU A 228 -7.72 2.98 4.12
CA LEU A 228 -7.80 2.50 5.50
C LEU A 228 -7.77 0.97 5.55
N ARG A 229 -8.53 0.30 4.66
CA ARG A 229 -8.53 -1.16 4.58
C ARG A 229 -7.14 -1.70 4.23
N LEU A 230 -6.50 -1.14 3.21
CA LEU A 230 -5.16 -1.54 2.77
C LEU A 230 -4.13 -1.37 3.89
N ILE A 231 -4.17 -0.25 4.61
CA ILE A 231 -3.18 -0.01 5.65
C ILE A 231 -3.40 -0.95 6.84
N TYR A 232 -4.64 -1.09 7.35
CA TYR A 232 -4.89 -1.89 8.54
C TYR A 232 -4.85 -3.40 8.29
N TYR A 233 -5.53 -3.88 7.25
CA TYR A 233 -5.68 -5.33 7.05
C TYR A 233 -4.57 -5.93 6.22
N GLU A 234 -3.98 -5.16 5.29
CA GLU A 234 -3.03 -5.70 4.32
C GLU A 234 -1.58 -5.37 4.72
N THR A 235 -1.32 -4.18 5.24
CA THR A 235 0.05 -3.69 5.54
C THR A 235 0.42 -3.91 7.01
N LEU A 236 -0.37 -3.36 7.93
CA LEU A 236 -0.08 -3.41 9.37
C LEU A 236 -0.13 -4.83 9.90
N SER A 237 -1.05 -5.67 9.43
CA SER A 237 -1.18 -7.07 9.84
C SER A 237 0.10 -7.91 9.63
N LYS A 238 0.99 -7.50 8.72
CA LYS A 238 2.20 -8.24 8.36
C LYS A 238 3.35 -8.08 9.35
N PHE A 239 3.48 -6.90 9.95
CA PHE A 239 4.61 -6.59 10.84
C PHE A 239 4.16 -6.20 12.25
N TYR A 240 3.00 -5.55 12.39
CA TYR A 240 2.56 -5.03 13.68
C TYR A 240 2.15 -6.17 14.62
N ARG A 241 2.92 -6.37 15.69
CA ARG A 241 2.57 -7.26 16.81
C ARG A 241 1.82 -6.43 17.85
N GLY A 242 0.53 -6.69 18.04
CA GLY A 242 -0.36 -5.93 18.92
C GLY A 242 -0.10 -6.07 20.44
N SER A 243 1.12 -6.41 20.85
CA SER A 243 1.48 -6.73 22.25
C SER A 243 1.98 -5.51 23.06
N GLY A 244 1.74 -4.29 22.58
CA GLY A 244 2.17 -3.06 23.27
C GLY A 244 1.22 -2.67 24.40
N ARG A 245 1.77 -2.05 25.46
CA ARG A 245 0.98 -1.39 26.51
C ARG A 245 0.98 0.12 26.25
N LEU A 246 -0.19 0.74 26.31
CA LEU A 246 -0.29 2.20 26.21
C LEU A 246 0.51 2.84 27.35
N PHE A 247 1.44 3.72 26.99
CA PHE A 247 2.17 4.50 27.98
C PHE A 247 1.27 5.65 28.44
N GLU A 248 0.75 5.55 29.65
CA GLU A 248 0.01 6.61 30.32
C GLU A 248 1.00 7.36 31.25
N PRO A 249 1.52 8.52 30.85
CA PRO A 249 2.42 9.29 31.70
C PRO A 249 1.66 9.79 32.93
N PHE A 250 2.31 9.74 34.09
CA PHE A 250 1.77 10.35 35.30
C PHE A 250 1.62 11.87 35.12
N ARG A 251 0.38 12.35 35.07
CA ARG A 251 0.07 13.79 34.94
C ARG A 251 -0.04 14.41 36.33
N LEU A 252 0.94 15.24 36.70
CA LEU A 252 0.98 15.97 37.98
C LEU A 252 -0.16 17.01 38.19
N GLY A 253 -1.08 17.17 37.24
CA GLY A 253 -2.21 18.13 37.33
C GLY A 253 -3.59 17.51 37.54
N GLU A 254 -3.75 16.19 37.39
CA GLU A 254 -5.07 15.54 37.41
C GLU A 254 -5.52 15.21 38.85
N SER A 255 -4.56 15.10 39.78
CA SER A 255 -4.82 14.92 41.21
C SER A 255 -5.32 16.18 41.93
N ALA A 256 -5.32 17.34 41.25
CA ALA A 256 -5.82 18.59 41.79
C ALA A 256 -7.32 18.79 41.52
N ASP A 257 -7.84 18.25 40.40
CA ASP A 257 -9.27 18.31 40.08
C ASP A 257 -10.08 17.29 40.89
N MET A 258 -9.60 16.05 41.03
CA MET A 258 -10.26 15.04 41.88
C MET A 258 -10.34 15.44 43.37
N ARG A 259 -9.42 16.30 43.83
CA ARG A 259 -9.42 16.82 45.21
C ARG A 259 -10.35 18.01 45.42
N ARG A 260 -10.73 18.71 44.34
CA ARG A 260 -11.74 19.78 44.37
C ARG A 260 -13.15 19.23 44.28
N GLU A 261 -13.35 18.14 43.54
CA GLU A 261 -14.65 17.49 43.38
C GLU A 261 -15.07 16.65 44.61
N SER A 262 -14.11 16.20 45.43
CA SER A 262 -14.39 15.59 46.75
C SER A 262 -14.46 16.62 47.90
N ALA A 263 -14.21 17.89 47.61
CA ALA A 263 -14.29 19.00 48.56
C ALA A 263 -15.47 19.96 48.29
N SER A 264 -16.32 19.63 47.31
CA SER A 264 -17.61 20.27 47.01
C SER A 264 -18.76 19.31 47.29
#